data_AF-A0A496BHX7-F1
#
_entry.id   AF-A0A496BHX7-F1
#
_cell.length_a   1.000
_cell.length_b   1.000
_cell.length_c   1.000
_cell.angle_alpha   90.00
_cell.angle_beta   90.00
_cell.angle_gamma   90.00
#
_symmetry.space_group_name_H-M   'P 1'
#
loop_
_entity.id
_entity.type
_entity.pdbx_description
1 polymer ?
#
loop_
_entity_poly.entity_id
_entity_poly.type
_entity_poly.pdbx_seq_one_letter_code
_entity_poly.pdbx_strand_id
1 'polypeptide(L)'
;MEHFITLPTNFADYLTIENADLRFTEATDVAERVTGAGVEIHPNMDHAAIFCDPPHLVADGLKRLGYVNGWDARCYPSPVDGCDYINVSAQLSADSPARSEGWFDYVAVVHPVDKSALQHMLSQGYGNPFIHHLTWGLVPPERTTADDFEYANCVVPFMVEKREVIGEAIGDDPGTLIIALPEHVLSHPKFEESLPSWLGDLDEEEYQVESMQGGGFLIQFFVLTGGRIEVALRVDTTQTFNPKSVHKISEDEISAVQDE
;
A
#
# COMPACT_ATOMS: atom_id res chain seq x y z
N MET A 1 -13.83 -10.53 -19.07
CA MET A 1 -14.73 -10.33 -17.91
C MET A 1 -14.53 -8.88 -17.53
N GLU A 2 -15.57 -8.04 -17.44
CA GLU A 2 -15.36 -6.67 -16.95
C GLU A 2 -14.88 -6.78 -15.50
N HIS A 3 -13.63 -6.40 -15.23
CA HIS A 3 -13.09 -6.34 -13.87
C HIS A 3 -13.74 -5.15 -13.18
N PHE A 4 -14.84 -5.41 -12.48
CA PHE A 4 -15.54 -4.37 -11.74
C PHE A 4 -14.74 -4.06 -10.47
N ILE A 5 -14.13 -2.88 -10.45
CA ILE A 5 -13.63 -2.29 -9.20
C ILE A 5 -14.80 -1.95 -8.29
N THR A 6 -14.61 -2.14 -6.98
CA THR A 6 -15.64 -1.93 -5.96
C THR A 6 -15.07 -1.02 -4.88
N LEU A 7 -15.75 0.11 -4.67
CA LEU A 7 -15.46 1.05 -3.58
C LEU A 7 -16.50 0.91 -2.46
N PRO A 8 -16.17 1.32 -1.22
CA PRO A 8 -17.10 1.20 -0.10
C PRO A 8 -18.39 1.99 -0.34
N THR A 9 -19.52 1.29 -0.49
CA THR A 9 -20.82 1.92 -0.81
C THR A 9 -21.49 2.63 0.37
N ASN A 10 -21.09 2.27 1.59
CA ASN A 10 -21.61 2.79 2.86
C ASN A 10 -20.50 3.45 3.71
N PHE A 11 -19.45 3.99 3.06
CA PHE A 11 -18.29 4.58 3.76
C PHE A 11 -18.69 5.58 4.86
N ALA A 12 -19.59 6.50 4.52
CA ALA A 12 -20.04 7.59 5.39
C ALA A 12 -20.84 7.12 6.63
N ASP A 13 -21.37 5.89 6.63
CA ASP A 13 -22.05 5.29 7.78
C ASP A 13 -21.06 4.93 8.90
N TYR A 14 -19.77 4.78 8.55
CA TYR A 14 -18.73 4.33 9.45
C TYR A 14 -17.66 5.36 9.72
N LEU A 15 -17.22 6.08 8.69
CA LEU A 15 -16.14 7.05 8.75
C LEU A 15 -16.57 8.38 8.12
N THR A 16 -16.31 9.49 8.80
CA THR A 16 -16.52 10.84 8.27
C THR A 16 -15.16 11.43 7.94
N ILE A 17 -14.78 11.37 6.66
CA ILE A 17 -13.49 11.83 6.16
C ILE A 17 -13.73 12.77 4.98
N GLU A 18 -13.31 14.03 5.10
CA GLU A 18 -13.65 15.08 4.14
C GLU A 18 -13.08 14.83 2.74
N ASN A 19 -11.85 14.31 2.65
CA ASN A 19 -11.19 14.06 1.38
C ASN A 19 -11.48 12.66 0.77
N ALA A 20 -12.41 11.88 1.32
CA ALA A 20 -12.66 10.51 0.86
C ALA A 20 -13.14 10.45 -0.59
N ASP A 21 -14.12 11.27 -0.97
CA ASP A 21 -14.67 11.29 -2.33
C ASP A 21 -13.61 11.65 -3.39
N LEU A 22 -12.71 12.57 -3.05
CA LEU A 22 -11.57 12.93 -3.90
C LEU A 22 -10.63 11.74 -4.09
N ARG A 23 -10.22 11.07 -3.00
CA ARG A 23 -9.35 9.89 -3.06
C ARG A 23 -9.98 8.72 -3.82
N PHE A 24 -11.28 8.50 -3.65
CA PHE A 24 -12.03 7.47 -4.37
C PHE A 24 -12.13 7.76 -5.87
N THR A 25 -12.29 9.02 -6.24
CA THR A 25 -12.26 9.44 -7.65
C THR A 25 -10.89 9.16 -8.27
N GLU A 26 -9.80 9.63 -7.62
CA GLU A 26 -8.43 9.41 -8.10
C GLU A 26 -8.11 7.91 -8.23
N ALA A 27 -8.54 7.10 -7.25
CA ALA A 27 -8.29 5.68 -7.31
C ALA A 27 -9.08 4.97 -8.41
N THR A 28 -10.31 5.42 -8.68
CA THR A 28 -11.12 4.92 -9.80
C THR A 28 -10.44 5.24 -11.12
N ASP A 29 -9.99 6.48 -11.32
CA ASP A 29 -9.29 6.90 -12.52
C ASP A 29 -8.01 6.08 -12.76
N VAL A 30 -7.23 5.83 -11.70
CA VAL A 30 -6.04 4.96 -11.76
C VAL A 30 -6.44 3.55 -12.15
N ALA A 31 -7.43 2.95 -11.49
CA ALA A 31 -7.86 1.59 -11.78
C ALA A 31 -8.35 1.41 -13.22
N GLU A 32 -9.10 2.36 -13.77
CA GLU A 32 -9.55 2.33 -15.16
C GLU A 32 -8.38 2.33 -16.14
N ARG A 33 -7.34 3.14 -15.90
CA ARG A 33 -6.14 3.18 -16.73
C ARG A 33 -5.32 1.89 -16.62
N VAL A 34 -5.10 1.42 -15.39
CA VAL A 34 -4.33 0.20 -15.09
C VAL A 34 -4.99 -1.03 -15.71
N THR A 35 -6.31 -1.19 -15.53
CA THR A 35 -7.07 -2.29 -16.15
C THR A 35 -7.18 -2.13 -17.66
N GLY A 36 -7.30 -0.91 -18.17
CA GLY A 36 -7.26 -0.61 -19.61
C GLY A 36 -5.94 -0.98 -20.28
N ALA A 37 -4.83 -0.95 -19.54
CA ALA A 37 -3.52 -1.42 -19.96
C ALA A 37 -3.33 -2.95 -19.84
N GLY A 38 -4.36 -3.68 -19.40
CA GLY A 38 -4.33 -5.14 -19.28
C GLY A 38 -3.69 -5.65 -17.99
N VAL A 39 -3.52 -4.79 -16.98
CA VAL A 39 -3.06 -5.22 -15.65
C VAL A 39 -4.25 -5.64 -14.80
N GLU A 40 -4.19 -6.87 -14.28
CA GLU A 40 -5.23 -7.40 -13.41
C GLU A 40 -5.05 -6.91 -11.96
N ILE A 41 -6.10 -6.29 -11.43
CA ILE A 41 -6.21 -5.88 -10.03
C ILE A 41 -7.38 -6.59 -9.35
N HIS A 42 -7.29 -6.73 -8.04
CA HIS A 42 -8.39 -7.20 -7.22
C HIS A 42 -9.57 -6.20 -7.25
N PRO A 43 -10.83 -6.69 -7.14
CA PRO A 43 -12.00 -5.82 -7.15
C PRO A 43 -12.00 -4.79 -6.02
N ASN A 44 -11.54 -5.18 -4.83
CA ASN A 44 -11.41 -4.30 -3.68
C ASN A 44 -9.97 -3.79 -3.57
N MET A 45 -9.82 -2.61 -2.98
CA MET A 45 -8.50 -2.11 -2.59
C MET A 45 -7.88 -2.99 -1.51
N ASP A 46 -6.56 -3.14 -1.60
CA ASP A 46 -5.77 -3.83 -0.57
C ASP A 46 -5.76 -3.00 0.71
N HIS A 47 -5.43 -1.71 0.60
CA HIS A 47 -5.05 -0.92 1.77
C HIS A 47 -5.48 0.56 1.69
N ALA A 48 -5.73 1.17 2.85
CA ALA A 48 -5.86 2.62 3.03
C ALA A 48 -5.01 3.13 4.20
N ALA A 49 -4.23 4.19 3.99
CA ALA A 49 -3.54 4.90 5.07
C ALA A 49 -4.36 6.13 5.49
N ILE A 50 -4.80 6.15 6.74
CA ILE A 50 -5.69 7.19 7.27
C ILE A 50 -5.04 7.87 8.47
N PHE A 51 -4.73 9.15 8.30
CA PHE A 51 -4.13 9.97 9.34
C PHE A 51 -5.21 10.55 10.24
N CYS A 52 -5.00 10.46 11.54
CA CYS A 52 -5.95 10.96 12.52
C CYS A 52 -5.32 11.24 13.89
N ASP A 53 -5.87 12.24 14.58
CA ASP A 53 -5.67 12.44 16.01
C ASP A 53 -6.94 13.00 16.65
N PRO A 54 -7.57 12.32 17.62
CA PRO A 54 -7.15 11.07 18.23
C PRO A 54 -7.48 9.81 17.38
N PRO A 55 -6.78 8.68 17.58
CA PRO A 55 -6.96 7.46 16.79
C PRO A 55 -8.38 6.87 16.75
N HIS A 56 -9.19 7.13 17.78
CA HIS A 56 -10.55 6.58 17.88
C HIS A 56 -11.50 7.14 16.82
N LEU A 57 -11.18 8.29 16.20
CA LEU A 57 -11.97 8.85 15.09
C LEU A 57 -12.10 7.87 13.91
N VAL A 58 -11.09 7.02 13.71
CA VAL A 58 -11.07 5.99 12.68
C VAL A 58 -11.29 4.61 13.28
N ALA A 59 -10.57 4.28 14.35
CA ALA A 59 -10.54 2.93 14.92
C ALA A 59 -11.91 2.43 15.38
N ASP A 60 -12.79 3.30 15.89
CA ASP A 60 -14.14 2.91 16.32
C ASP A 60 -15.02 2.52 15.13
N GLY A 61 -14.99 3.28 14.04
CA GLY A 61 -15.72 2.98 12.81
C GLY A 61 -15.30 1.64 12.20
N LEU A 62 -13.99 1.42 12.08
CA LEU A 62 -13.42 0.14 11.63
C LEU A 62 -13.86 -1.03 12.51
N LYS A 63 -13.85 -0.85 13.84
CA LYS A 63 -14.28 -1.90 14.76
C LYS A 63 -15.77 -2.26 14.59
N ARG A 64 -16.64 -1.28 14.30
CA ARG A 64 -18.06 -1.53 14.00
C ARG A 64 -18.26 -2.35 12.72
N LEU A 65 -17.38 -2.21 11.74
CA LEU A 65 -17.36 -3.00 10.50
C LEU A 65 -16.80 -4.42 10.68
N GLY A 66 -16.15 -4.69 11.82
CA GLY A 66 -15.55 -5.98 12.10
C GLY A 66 -14.05 -6.07 11.79
N TYR A 67 -13.36 -4.94 11.60
CA TYR A 67 -11.90 -4.94 11.54
C TYR A 67 -11.28 -5.37 12.87
N VAL A 68 -10.17 -6.09 12.79
CA VAL A 68 -9.29 -6.40 13.92
C VAL A 68 -8.18 -5.35 13.97
N ASN A 69 -8.31 -4.36 14.84
CA ASN A 69 -7.25 -3.38 15.09
C ASN A 69 -6.08 -4.05 15.83
N GLY A 70 -4.85 -3.73 15.42
CA GLY A 70 -3.63 -4.34 15.92
C GLY A 70 -3.48 -5.83 15.56
N TRP A 71 -4.11 -6.32 14.48
CA TRP A 71 -4.08 -7.75 14.12
C TRP A 71 -2.65 -8.29 13.93
N ASP A 72 -1.77 -7.43 13.42
CA ASP A 72 -0.37 -7.70 13.17
C ASP A 72 0.49 -7.67 14.47
N ALA A 73 -0.13 -7.29 15.60
CA ALA A 73 0.51 -7.08 16.91
C ALA A 73 1.73 -6.14 16.89
N ARG A 74 1.94 -5.41 15.79
CA ARG A 74 3.05 -4.49 15.53
C ARG A 74 2.50 -3.08 15.33
N CYS A 75 3.23 -2.11 15.88
CA CYS A 75 3.10 -0.69 15.54
C CYS A 75 4.31 -0.32 14.69
N TYR A 76 4.07 0.34 13.56
CA TYR A 76 5.11 0.65 12.60
C TYR A 76 5.50 2.13 12.71
N PRO A 77 6.77 2.46 12.96
CA PRO A 77 7.26 3.81 12.71
C PRO A 77 7.02 4.18 11.25
N SER A 78 6.42 5.34 11.03
CA SER A 78 6.05 5.83 9.71
C SER A 78 6.51 7.28 9.58
N PRO A 79 7.82 7.56 9.50
CA PRO A 79 8.29 8.93 9.45
C PRO A 79 7.93 9.56 8.11
N VAL A 80 7.14 10.63 8.11
CA VAL A 80 6.63 11.33 6.91
C VAL A 80 7.12 12.76 6.95
N ASP A 81 7.76 13.24 5.89
CA ASP A 81 8.30 14.60 5.80
C ASP A 81 9.18 14.99 7.01
N GLY A 82 9.96 14.03 7.55
CA GLY A 82 10.78 14.23 8.74
C GLY A 82 10.03 14.33 10.07
N CYS A 83 8.73 14.03 10.09
CA CYS A 83 7.90 13.95 11.28
C CYS A 83 7.62 12.50 11.68
N ASP A 84 7.53 12.24 12.99
CA ASP A 84 7.32 10.89 13.52
C ASP A 84 5.83 10.53 13.65
N TYR A 85 5.40 9.51 12.89
CA TYR A 85 4.08 8.89 13.02
C TYR A 85 4.18 7.41 13.38
N ILE A 86 3.07 6.86 13.86
CA ILE A 86 2.90 5.43 14.09
C ILE A 86 1.68 4.92 13.35
N ASN A 87 1.82 3.78 12.67
CA ASN A 87 0.72 3.06 12.04
C ASN A 87 0.25 1.94 12.95
N VAL A 88 -1.04 1.95 13.27
CA VAL A 88 -1.74 0.81 13.87
C VAL A 88 -2.49 0.10 12.76
N SER A 89 -2.11 -1.15 12.48
CA SER A 89 -2.75 -1.94 11.43
C SER A 89 -4.16 -2.36 11.83
N ALA A 90 -5.06 -2.43 10.87
CA ALA A 90 -6.36 -3.06 10.99
C ALA A 90 -6.58 -3.97 9.79
N GLN A 91 -7.14 -5.15 10.01
CA GLN A 91 -7.48 -6.09 8.93
C GLN A 91 -8.97 -6.42 8.98
N LEU A 92 -9.58 -6.46 7.80
CA LEU A 92 -10.90 -7.02 7.60
C LEU A 92 -10.77 -8.53 7.34
N SER A 93 -11.55 -9.34 8.05
CA SER A 93 -11.55 -10.79 7.82
C SER A 93 -11.96 -11.11 6.37
N ALA A 94 -11.31 -12.11 5.77
CA ALA A 94 -11.62 -12.57 4.42
C ALA A 94 -13.09 -13.00 4.24
N ASP A 95 -13.73 -13.47 5.32
CA ASP A 95 -15.14 -13.89 5.36
C ASP A 95 -16.11 -12.75 5.71
N SER A 96 -15.61 -11.52 5.87
CA SER A 96 -16.44 -10.39 6.27
C SER A 96 -17.41 -9.98 5.15
N PRO A 97 -18.70 -9.76 5.47
CA PRO A 97 -19.66 -9.26 4.49
C PRO A 97 -19.30 -7.85 3.98
N ALA A 98 -18.59 -7.04 4.77
CA ALA A 98 -18.16 -5.70 4.37
C ALA A 98 -17.25 -5.71 3.13
N ARG A 99 -16.55 -6.82 2.84
CA ARG A 99 -15.80 -6.96 1.59
C ARG A 99 -16.71 -6.89 0.37
N SER A 100 -17.90 -7.50 0.43
CA SER A 100 -18.87 -7.40 -0.66
C SER A 100 -19.45 -6.00 -0.86
N GLU A 101 -19.27 -5.11 0.13
CA GLU A 101 -19.68 -3.70 0.07
C GLU A 101 -18.54 -2.79 -0.43
N GLY A 102 -17.36 -3.35 -0.73
CA GLY A 102 -16.20 -2.64 -1.29
C GLY A 102 -15.16 -2.19 -0.27
N TRP A 103 -15.26 -2.62 1.00
CA TRP A 103 -14.30 -2.23 2.03
C TRP A 103 -12.89 -2.78 1.79
N PHE A 104 -11.90 -2.00 2.22
CA PHE A 104 -10.47 -2.29 2.11
C PHE A 104 -10.11 -3.54 2.92
N ASP A 105 -9.19 -4.36 2.44
CA ASP A 105 -8.74 -5.52 3.21
C ASP A 105 -7.90 -5.10 4.44
N TYR A 106 -7.16 -4.00 4.31
CA TYR A 106 -6.29 -3.46 5.35
C TYR A 106 -6.45 -1.94 5.53
N VAL A 107 -6.23 -1.45 6.75
CA VAL A 107 -6.17 0.00 7.04
C VAL A 107 -5.00 0.28 7.97
N ALA A 108 -4.20 1.29 7.63
CA ALA A 108 -3.26 1.91 8.56
C ALA A 108 -3.94 3.08 9.26
N VAL A 109 -4.21 2.96 10.55
CA VAL A 109 -4.59 4.10 11.39
C VAL A 109 -3.30 4.81 11.81
N VAL A 110 -2.98 5.90 11.12
CA VAL A 110 -1.75 6.66 11.30
C VAL A 110 -2.01 7.80 12.28
N HIS A 111 -1.18 7.91 13.31
CA HIS A 111 -1.30 8.99 14.28
C HIS A 111 0.05 9.61 14.63
N PRO A 112 0.10 10.92 14.93
CA PRO A 112 1.35 11.59 15.28
C PRO A 112 1.90 11.08 16.61
N VAL A 113 3.23 10.98 16.70
CA VAL A 113 3.95 10.61 17.93
C VAL A 113 4.14 11.82 18.84
N ASP A 114 4.40 12.98 18.23
CA ASP A 114 4.69 14.20 18.95
C ASP A 114 3.90 15.41 18.41
N LYS A 115 4.14 16.56 19.03
CA LYS A 115 3.47 17.80 18.66
C LYS A 115 3.86 18.28 17.26
N SER A 116 5.10 18.03 16.82
CA SER A 116 5.57 18.46 15.50
C SER A 116 4.81 17.72 14.41
N ALA A 117 4.72 16.38 14.54
CA ALA A 117 3.94 15.54 13.65
C ALA A 117 2.45 15.92 13.67
N LEU A 118 1.87 16.20 14.84
CA LEU A 118 0.47 16.65 14.91
C LEU A 118 0.27 17.99 14.16
N GLN A 119 1.18 18.94 14.33
CA GLN A 119 1.09 20.23 13.65
C GLN A 119 1.26 20.11 12.14
N HIS A 120 2.20 19.26 11.69
CA HIS A 120 2.41 18.96 10.27
C HIS A 120 1.19 18.30 9.64
N MET A 121 0.63 17.29 10.30
CA MET A 121 -0.59 16.61 9.86
C MET A 121 -1.75 17.59 9.67
N LEU A 122 -1.95 18.49 10.63
CA LEU A 122 -3.04 19.47 10.57
C LEU A 122 -2.78 20.62 9.59
N SER A 123 -1.52 20.97 9.30
CA SER A 123 -1.21 22.05 8.36
C SER A 123 -1.56 21.75 6.91
N GLN A 124 -1.81 20.48 6.58
CA GLN A 124 -2.15 20.05 5.21
C GLN A 124 -3.56 20.47 4.77
N GLY A 125 -4.43 20.84 5.71
CA GLY A 125 -5.77 21.31 5.37
C GLY A 125 -6.74 20.23 4.86
N TYR A 126 -6.35 18.94 4.87
CA TYR A 126 -7.22 17.81 4.50
C TYR A 126 -8.26 17.42 5.55
N GLY A 127 -8.29 18.14 6.68
CA GLY A 127 -9.14 17.83 7.82
C GLY A 127 -8.52 16.81 8.76
N ASN A 128 -9.33 16.24 9.64
CA ASN A 128 -8.93 15.22 10.59
C ASN A 128 -10.17 14.39 10.99
N PRO A 129 -10.22 13.09 10.66
CA PRO A 129 -9.21 12.32 9.92
C PRO A 129 -9.10 12.71 8.44
N PHE A 130 -8.06 12.23 7.75
CA PHE A 130 -7.94 12.28 6.28
C PHE A 130 -7.31 10.99 5.72
N ILE A 131 -7.69 10.62 4.49
CA ILE A 131 -7.03 9.52 3.75
C ILE A 131 -5.78 10.08 3.08
N HIS A 132 -4.62 9.56 3.42
CA HIS A 132 -3.35 9.96 2.82
C HIS A 132 -3.19 9.28 1.45
N HIS A 133 -3.24 7.95 1.42
CA HIS A 133 -3.21 7.17 0.20
C HIS A 133 -4.09 5.93 0.24
N LEU A 134 -4.42 5.44 -0.96
CA LEU A 134 -5.14 4.19 -1.20
C LEU A 134 -4.27 3.26 -2.05
N THR A 135 -4.36 1.96 -1.79
CA THR A 135 -3.55 0.94 -2.46
C THR A 135 -4.45 -0.04 -3.20
N TRP A 136 -4.23 -0.20 -4.51
CA TRP A 136 -4.83 -1.29 -5.29
C TRP A 136 -4.00 -2.57 -5.18
N GLY A 137 -4.69 -3.70 -4.98
CA GLY A 137 -4.05 -5.02 -4.96
C GLY A 137 -3.89 -5.58 -6.37
N LEU A 138 -2.67 -5.92 -6.79
CA LEU A 138 -2.42 -6.63 -8.05
C LEU A 138 -2.66 -8.13 -7.86
N VAL A 139 -3.25 -8.76 -8.87
CA VAL A 139 -3.40 -10.22 -8.90
C VAL A 139 -2.01 -10.82 -9.17
N PRO A 140 -1.45 -11.63 -8.24
CA PRO A 140 -0.13 -12.21 -8.44
C PRO A 140 -0.16 -13.33 -9.50
N PRO A 141 0.99 -13.62 -10.15
CA PRO A 141 1.10 -14.81 -10.98
C PRO A 141 0.84 -16.07 -10.14
N GLU A 142 0.18 -17.06 -10.76
CA GLU A 142 -0.16 -18.32 -10.08
C GLU A 142 1.10 -18.98 -9.53
N ARG A 143 1.04 -19.35 -8.25
CA ARG A 143 2.13 -20.05 -7.58
C ARG A 143 2.14 -21.52 -7.99
N THR A 144 3.03 -21.87 -8.90
CA THR A 144 3.19 -23.23 -9.44
C THR A 144 4.23 -24.08 -8.68
N THR A 145 4.98 -23.45 -7.77
CA THR A 145 6.05 -24.08 -6.97
C THR A 145 5.87 -23.79 -5.49
N ALA A 146 6.26 -24.75 -4.65
CA ALA A 146 6.31 -24.56 -3.20
C ALA A 146 7.59 -23.82 -2.77
N ASP A 147 8.58 -23.67 -3.64
CA ASP A 147 9.84 -22.98 -3.36
C ASP A 147 9.65 -21.46 -3.49
N ASP A 148 9.77 -20.75 -2.37
CA ASP A 148 9.65 -19.29 -2.31
C ASP A 148 10.75 -18.58 -3.12
N PHE A 149 11.95 -19.16 -3.25
CA PHE A 149 13.03 -18.58 -4.08
C PHE A 149 12.70 -18.70 -5.57
N GLU A 150 12.18 -19.84 -6.01
CA GLU A 150 11.69 -20.00 -7.38
C GLU A 150 10.48 -19.11 -7.66
N TYR A 151 9.60 -18.91 -6.68
CA TYR A 151 8.47 -18.00 -6.81
C TYR A 151 8.91 -16.53 -6.84
N ALA A 152 9.93 -16.14 -6.07
CA ALA A 152 10.55 -14.82 -6.12
C ALA A 152 11.05 -14.49 -7.54
N ASN A 153 11.67 -15.48 -8.20
CA ASN A 153 12.12 -15.40 -9.60
C ASN A 153 10.98 -15.25 -10.63
N CYS A 154 9.72 -15.37 -10.21
CA CYS A 154 8.55 -15.10 -11.04
C CYS A 154 7.89 -13.76 -10.67
N VAL A 155 7.67 -13.52 -9.39
CA VAL A 155 6.86 -12.39 -8.91
C VAL A 155 7.63 -11.05 -8.93
N VAL A 156 8.95 -11.06 -8.72
CA VAL A 156 9.76 -9.83 -8.79
C VAL A 156 9.80 -9.30 -10.23
N PRO A 157 10.19 -10.09 -11.26
CA PRO A 157 10.14 -9.63 -12.65
C PRO A 157 8.73 -9.20 -13.09
N PHE A 158 7.70 -9.92 -12.64
CA PHE A 158 6.31 -9.53 -12.90
C PHE A 158 6.01 -8.12 -12.40
N MET A 159 6.43 -7.78 -11.18
CA MET A 159 6.19 -6.45 -10.62
C MET A 159 7.02 -5.36 -11.29
N VAL A 160 8.24 -5.68 -11.75
CA VAL A 160 9.05 -4.76 -12.58
C VAL A 160 8.32 -4.44 -13.89
N GLU A 161 7.85 -5.48 -14.60
CA GLU A 161 7.07 -5.31 -15.84
C GLU A 161 5.79 -4.51 -15.58
N LYS A 162 5.05 -4.80 -14.50
CA LYS A 162 3.82 -4.06 -14.18
C LYS A 162 4.09 -2.63 -13.78
N ARG A 163 5.23 -2.33 -13.15
CA ARG A 163 5.65 -0.95 -12.85
C ARG A 163 5.77 -0.12 -14.12
N GLU A 164 6.46 -0.64 -15.13
CA GLU A 164 6.61 0.03 -16.43
C GLU A 164 5.24 0.24 -17.12
N VAL A 165 4.45 -0.82 -17.27
CA VAL A 165 3.14 -0.77 -17.93
C VAL A 165 2.18 0.21 -17.23
N ILE A 166 2.18 0.22 -15.90
CA ILE A 166 1.35 1.13 -15.11
C ILE A 166 1.84 2.57 -15.28
N GLY A 167 3.15 2.82 -15.19
CA GLY A 167 3.72 4.16 -15.40
C GLY A 167 3.32 4.74 -16.75
N GLU A 168 3.44 3.96 -17.83
CA GLU A 168 3.02 4.36 -19.17
C GLU A 168 1.52 4.65 -19.26
N ALA A 169 0.68 3.81 -18.65
CA ALA A 169 -0.78 3.95 -18.69
C ALA A 169 -1.28 5.17 -17.89
N ILE A 170 -0.62 5.48 -16.78
CA ILE A 170 -0.91 6.65 -15.97
C ILE A 170 -0.35 7.92 -16.62
N GLY A 171 0.80 7.80 -17.29
CA GLY A 171 1.55 8.93 -17.85
C GLY A 171 2.36 9.67 -16.80
N ASP A 172 2.84 8.96 -15.77
CA ASP A 172 3.65 9.48 -14.67
C ASP A 172 4.74 8.47 -14.32
N ASP A 173 5.86 8.95 -13.78
CA ASP A 173 6.97 8.08 -13.38
C ASP A 173 6.58 7.36 -12.07
N PRO A 174 6.60 6.02 -12.03
CA PRO A 174 6.26 5.28 -10.83
C PRO A 174 7.33 5.48 -9.76
N GLY A 175 6.93 5.52 -8.49
CA GLY A 175 7.85 5.62 -7.35
C GLY A 175 8.74 4.39 -7.18
N THR A 176 9.58 4.42 -6.15
CA THR A 176 10.53 3.36 -5.82
C THR A 176 9.84 2.00 -5.67
N LEU A 177 10.37 0.98 -6.35
CA LEU A 177 9.90 -0.40 -6.23
C LEU A 177 10.38 -1.03 -4.92
N ILE A 178 9.46 -1.22 -4.00
CA ILE A 178 9.75 -1.84 -2.71
C ILE A 178 9.51 -3.35 -2.80
N ILE A 179 10.56 -4.14 -2.61
CA ILE A 179 10.57 -5.60 -2.77
C ILE A 179 10.80 -6.24 -1.40
N ALA A 180 9.72 -6.51 -0.67
CA ALA A 180 9.80 -7.17 0.63
C ALA A 180 9.57 -8.69 0.49
N LEU A 181 10.61 -9.48 0.78
CA LEU A 181 10.66 -10.93 0.56
C LEU A 181 10.87 -11.69 1.86
N PRO A 182 10.49 -12.98 1.95
CA PRO A 182 10.81 -13.80 3.11
C PRO A 182 12.31 -13.83 3.40
N GLU A 183 12.70 -13.82 4.67
CA GLU A 183 14.12 -13.79 5.08
C GLU A 183 14.95 -14.94 4.48
N HIS A 184 14.34 -16.12 4.31
CA HIS A 184 15.02 -17.28 3.73
C HIS A 184 15.25 -17.15 2.21
N VAL A 185 14.50 -16.30 1.51
CA VAL A 185 14.75 -15.95 0.10
C VAL A 185 15.96 -15.03 0.01
N LEU A 186 16.01 -14.01 0.87
CA LEU A 186 17.13 -13.05 0.92
C LEU A 186 18.46 -13.70 1.34
N SER A 187 18.40 -14.68 2.24
CA SER A 187 19.58 -15.44 2.68
C SER A 187 19.91 -16.63 1.77
N HIS A 188 19.18 -16.82 0.66
CA HIS A 188 19.45 -17.90 -0.27
C HIS A 188 20.81 -17.70 -0.97
N PRO A 189 21.66 -18.74 -1.11
CA PRO A 189 23.02 -18.60 -1.66
C PRO A 189 23.11 -18.02 -3.08
N LYS A 190 22.01 -18.09 -3.85
CA LYS A 190 21.95 -17.57 -5.22
C LYS A 190 21.28 -16.20 -5.31
N PHE A 191 20.89 -15.59 -4.19
CA PHE A 191 20.12 -14.35 -4.20
C PHE A 191 20.87 -13.21 -4.90
N GLU A 192 22.11 -12.95 -4.50
CA GLU A 192 22.93 -11.87 -5.08
C GLU A 192 23.17 -12.07 -6.60
N GLU A 193 23.29 -13.32 -7.06
CA GLU A 193 23.46 -13.64 -8.49
C GLU A 193 22.13 -13.51 -9.26
N SER A 194 21.01 -13.82 -8.63
CA SER A 194 19.70 -13.86 -9.30
C SER A 194 19.02 -12.50 -9.32
N LEU A 195 19.22 -11.67 -8.30
CA LEU A 195 18.55 -10.37 -8.16
C LEU A 195 18.72 -9.45 -9.38
N PRO A 196 19.92 -9.26 -9.96
CA PRO A 196 20.06 -8.44 -11.17
C PRO A 196 19.21 -8.95 -12.34
N SER A 197 19.09 -10.27 -12.50
CA SER A 197 18.24 -10.85 -13.54
C SER A 197 16.74 -10.67 -13.26
N TRP A 198 16.35 -10.49 -11.99
CA TRP A 198 14.97 -10.22 -11.61
C TRP A 198 14.57 -8.77 -11.84
N LEU A 199 15.52 -7.86 -11.62
CA LEU A 199 15.33 -6.41 -11.72
C LEU A 199 15.42 -5.90 -13.17
N GLY A 200 16.12 -6.62 -14.05
CA GLY A 200 16.32 -6.19 -15.43
C GLY A 200 17.21 -4.95 -15.48
N ASP A 201 16.69 -3.88 -16.07
CA ASP A 201 17.42 -2.62 -16.31
C ASP A 201 17.15 -1.54 -15.23
N LEU A 202 16.48 -1.87 -14.12
CA LEU A 202 16.23 -0.92 -13.04
C LEU A 202 17.52 -0.44 -12.37
N ASP A 203 17.63 0.86 -12.16
CA ASP A 203 18.75 1.47 -11.45
C ASP A 203 18.68 1.21 -9.94
N GLU A 204 19.81 1.24 -9.24
CA GLU A 204 19.89 1.02 -7.77
C GLU A 204 19.07 2.04 -6.95
N GLU A 205 18.75 3.19 -7.52
CA GLU A 205 17.91 4.24 -6.90
C GLU A 205 16.41 3.97 -7.09
N GLU A 206 16.01 3.06 -7.99
CA GLU A 206 14.61 2.79 -8.31
C GLU A 206 14.01 1.63 -7.53
N TYR A 207 14.79 0.93 -6.71
CA TYR A 207 14.28 -0.19 -5.93
C TYR A 207 14.92 -0.29 -4.53
N GLN A 208 14.17 -0.91 -3.63
CA GLN A 208 14.63 -1.24 -2.29
C GLN A 208 14.24 -2.68 -1.95
N VAL A 209 15.21 -3.48 -1.51
CA VAL A 209 14.95 -4.86 -1.05
C VAL A 209 14.88 -4.90 0.47
N GLU A 210 13.83 -5.52 1.00
CA GLU A 210 13.59 -5.61 2.44
C GLU A 210 13.21 -7.02 2.90
N SER A 211 13.53 -7.33 4.16
CA SER A 211 13.16 -8.60 4.78
C SER A 211 11.75 -8.53 5.36
N MET A 212 10.92 -9.50 4.96
CA MET A 212 9.53 -9.63 5.36
C MET A 212 9.40 -10.54 6.59
N GLN A 213 9.09 -9.93 7.74
CA GLN A 213 9.01 -10.66 9.01
C GLN A 213 7.73 -11.49 9.15
N GLY A 214 6.62 -11.08 8.52
CA GLY A 214 5.36 -11.83 8.53
C GLY A 214 5.33 -13.02 7.57
N GLY A 215 6.49 -13.43 7.04
CA GLY A 215 6.57 -14.36 5.92
C GLY A 215 5.97 -13.78 4.64
N GLY A 216 5.92 -14.60 3.59
CA GLY A 216 5.31 -14.22 2.31
C GLY A 216 5.97 -13.02 1.62
N PHE A 217 5.24 -12.44 0.68
CA PHE A 217 5.71 -11.42 -0.25
C PHE A 217 4.85 -10.17 -0.13
N LEU A 218 5.49 -9.00 -0.13
CA LEU A 218 4.85 -7.71 -0.33
C LEU A 218 5.72 -6.88 -1.26
N ILE A 219 5.24 -6.65 -2.48
CA ILE A 219 5.94 -5.84 -3.48
C ILE A 219 5.04 -4.69 -3.90
N GLN A 220 5.50 -3.45 -3.85
CA GLN A 220 4.64 -2.28 -3.99
C GLN A 220 5.40 -1.05 -4.50
N PHE A 221 4.68 -0.09 -5.09
CA PHE A 221 5.20 1.22 -5.50
C PHE A 221 4.05 2.23 -5.65
N PHE A 222 4.35 3.52 -5.48
CA PHE A 222 3.38 4.59 -5.75
C PHE A 222 3.26 4.83 -7.25
N VAL A 223 2.03 5.10 -7.71
CA VAL A 223 1.75 5.29 -9.16
C VAL A 223 1.47 6.74 -9.53
N LEU A 224 1.27 7.61 -8.55
CA LEU A 224 1.08 9.04 -8.75
C LEU A 224 2.13 9.82 -7.97
N THR A 225 2.71 10.83 -8.61
CA THR A 225 3.50 11.87 -7.95
C THR A 225 2.73 12.45 -6.76
N GLY A 226 3.42 12.57 -5.62
CA GLY A 226 2.81 12.99 -4.34
C GLY A 226 2.14 11.87 -3.56
N GLY A 227 2.43 10.60 -3.89
CA GLY A 227 2.16 9.44 -3.02
C GLY A 227 0.70 9.12 -2.74
N ARG A 228 -0.25 9.54 -3.58
CA ARG A 228 -1.69 9.43 -3.27
C ARG A 228 -2.31 8.06 -3.58
N ILE A 229 -1.78 7.39 -4.60
CA ILE A 229 -2.25 6.05 -4.99
C ILE A 229 -1.04 5.14 -5.11
N GLU A 230 -1.16 3.97 -4.50
CA GLU A 230 -0.19 2.90 -4.53
C GLU A 230 -0.77 1.68 -5.23
N VAL A 231 0.12 0.84 -5.75
CA VAL A 231 -0.19 -0.54 -6.10
C VAL A 231 0.67 -1.50 -5.30
N ALA A 232 0.07 -2.61 -4.86
CA ALA A 232 0.77 -3.63 -4.10
C ALA A 232 0.37 -5.03 -4.54
N LEU A 233 1.33 -5.94 -4.54
CA LEU A 233 1.14 -7.37 -4.67
C LEU A 233 1.46 -8.02 -3.33
N ARG A 234 0.53 -8.82 -2.83
CA ARG A 234 0.63 -9.49 -1.53
C ARG A 234 0.38 -10.99 -1.68
N VAL A 235 1.28 -11.81 -1.15
CA VAL A 235 1.14 -13.29 -1.15
C VAL A 235 1.57 -13.86 0.19
N ASP A 236 0.71 -14.65 0.84
CA ASP A 236 1.00 -15.47 2.02
C ASP A 236 1.69 -14.73 3.20
N THR A 237 1.49 -13.42 3.34
CA THR A 237 2.09 -12.63 4.43
C THR A 237 1.08 -12.28 5.50
N THR A 238 1.50 -12.34 6.77
CA THR A 238 0.71 -11.84 7.91
C THR A 238 1.04 -10.40 8.28
N GLN A 239 1.87 -9.74 7.48
CA GLN A 239 2.33 -8.40 7.75
C GLN A 239 1.58 -7.41 6.86
N THR A 240 1.14 -6.30 7.45
CA THR A 240 0.35 -5.31 6.72
C THR A 240 1.23 -4.36 5.93
N PHE A 241 2.29 -3.83 6.58
CA PHE A 241 3.15 -2.77 6.05
C PHE A 241 4.61 -3.20 6.00
N ASN A 242 5.40 -2.65 5.08
CA ASN A 242 6.85 -2.84 5.08
C ASN A 242 7.48 -2.25 6.37
N PRO A 243 8.38 -2.94 7.09
CA PRO A 243 8.85 -2.47 8.40
C PRO A 243 9.92 -1.38 8.32
N LYS A 244 10.55 -1.19 7.14
CA LYS A 244 11.56 -0.13 6.89
C LYS A 244 11.09 0.96 5.93
N SER A 245 9.81 1.30 5.96
CA SER A 245 9.25 2.43 5.19
C SER A 245 9.87 3.81 5.54
N VAL A 246 10.88 3.87 6.42
CA VAL A 246 11.56 5.11 6.82
C VAL A 246 12.13 5.88 5.62
N HIS A 247 12.67 5.20 4.61
CA HIS A 247 13.21 5.84 3.41
C HIS A 247 12.14 6.06 2.32
N LYS A 248 11.24 5.09 2.17
CA LYS A 248 10.10 5.12 1.23
C LYS A 248 9.21 6.36 1.39
N ILE A 249 8.90 6.72 2.62
CA ILE A 249 7.93 7.79 2.90
C ILE A 249 8.54 9.18 2.59
N SER A 250 9.84 9.37 2.75
CA SER A 250 10.45 10.70 2.54
C SER A 250 10.73 11.06 1.08
N GLU A 251 10.94 10.08 0.20
CA GLU A 251 11.37 10.32 -1.19
C GLU A 251 10.19 10.25 -2.19
N ASP A 252 9.29 9.27 -2.07
CA ASP A 252 8.20 9.06 -3.04
C ASP A 252 6.87 9.75 -2.68
N GLU A 253 6.65 10.13 -1.41
CA GLU A 253 5.40 10.82 -1.01
C GLU A 253 5.40 12.32 -1.37
N ILE A 254 6.49 12.83 -1.96
CA ILE A 254 6.77 14.23 -2.30
C ILE A 254 5.75 15.20 -1.70
N SER A 255 5.93 15.47 -0.41
CA SER A 255 5.34 16.56 0.36
C SER A 255 3.82 16.52 0.49
N ALA A 256 3.35 16.39 1.74
CA ALA A 256 1.97 16.72 2.05
C ALA A 256 1.66 18.22 1.78
N VAL A 257 2.69 19.09 1.70
CA VAL A 257 2.57 20.49 1.23
C VAL A 257 2.66 20.53 -0.29
N GLN A 258 1.53 20.73 -0.95
CA GLN A 258 1.45 20.95 -2.39
C GLN A 258 1.24 22.46 -2.63
N ASP A 259 2.16 23.12 -3.33
CA ASP A 259 1.93 24.50 -3.81
C ASP A 259 0.72 24.53 -4.77
N GLU A 260 0.00 25.67 -4.77
CA GLU A 260 -1.26 25.95 -5.50
C GLU A 260 -1.30 25.55 -7.00
#